data_AF-K4LT40-F1
#
_entry.id   AF-K4LT40-F1
#
_cell.length_a   1.000
_cell.length_b   1.000
_cell.length_c   1.000
_cell.angle_alpha   90.00
_cell.angle_beta   90.00
_cell.angle_gamma   90.00
#
_symmetry.space_group_name_H-M   'P 1'
#
loop_
_entity.id
_entity.type
_entity.pdbx_description
1 polymer ?
#
loop_
_entity_poly.entity_id
_entity_poly.type
_entity_poly.pdbx_seq_one_letter_code
_entity_poly.pdbx_strand_id
1 'polypeptide(L)'
;MSEHHEIFNSGNIGMQTDLALEARDLIRGATGKEIPGVIEEKQSFAHGTITVIKILDNNAASVMGKPPGTYVTIEAPELKFKSPEVQKSVAAILAQQLRSLIRISDNSTVIIIGLGNWQATPDALGPTVVKYSLITRHLFQHMPESVPNYSSVCALAPGVLGITGIETAEIIQGVVEKVHPDVIIAIDSLAATNISRLGTTVQIGDTGISPGSGVNNKRTEISYQTIGVPVIAIGVPTVVSASVIAQFAIEAYHKKIPRAEKFHPVYAQESIRELLEPFQGNLIVTPREIDDLIENAGRTINRGITMALHPRVPVEELEALMY
;
A
#
# COMPACT_ATOMS: atom_id res chain seq x y z
N MET A 1 -6.90 28.84 43.68
CA MET A 1 -7.95 28.98 42.64
C MET A 1 -7.27 29.60 41.44
N SER A 2 -7.08 29.00 40.28
CA SER A 2 -7.24 27.64 39.76
C SER A 2 -6.28 27.60 38.57
N GLU A 3 -5.31 26.68 38.60
CA GLU A 3 -4.36 26.45 37.51
C GLU A 3 -5.12 25.90 36.30
N HIS A 4 -5.09 26.62 35.19
CA HIS A 4 -5.44 26.08 33.89
C HIS A 4 -4.22 25.31 33.35
N HIS A 5 -4.23 23.99 33.55
CA HIS A 5 -3.41 23.05 32.79
C HIS A 5 -3.92 23.02 31.34
N GLU A 6 -3.32 23.83 30.47
CA GLU A 6 -3.38 23.56 29.03
C GLU A 6 -2.49 22.36 28.74
N ILE A 7 -3.15 21.22 28.51
CA ILE A 7 -2.54 20.01 28.00
C ILE A 7 -2.01 20.34 26.60
N PHE A 8 -0.72 20.66 26.51
CA PHE A 8 0.01 20.66 25.24
C PHE A 8 -0.10 19.25 24.65
N ASN A 9 -1.00 19.11 23.68
CA ASN A 9 -1.10 17.92 22.85
C ASN A 9 0.20 17.87 22.03
N SER A 10 1.16 17.07 22.50
CA SER A 10 2.40 16.75 21.78
C SER A 10 2.02 16.04 20.48
N GLY A 11 1.75 16.84 19.45
CA GLY A 11 1.45 16.36 18.11
C GLY A 11 2.58 15.45 17.66
N ASN A 12 2.21 14.20 17.39
CA ASN A 12 3.07 13.18 16.82
C ASN A 12 3.47 13.64 15.40
N ILE A 13 4.52 14.45 15.28
CA ILE A 13 4.99 14.95 13.98
C ILE A 13 5.64 13.77 13.24
N GLY A 14 4.93 13.25 12.23
CA GLY A 14 5.55 12.69 11.02
C GLY A 14 5.92 11.20 11.01
N MET A 15 5.43 10.37 11.94
CA MET A 15 5.60 8.91 11.86
C MET A 15 4.27 8.18 11.63
N GLN A 16 3.47 8.64 10.66
CA GLN A 16 2.33 7.88 10.19
C GLN A 16 2.78 7.03 8.99
N THR A 17 2.72 5.71 9.15
CA THR A 17 3.09 4.74 8.12
C THR A 17 1.86 4.11 7.49
N ASP A 18 1.93 3.83 6.19
CA ASP A 18 0.89 3.08 5.50
C ASP A 18 1.04 1.56 5.70
N LEU A 19 2.19 1.09 6.19
CA LEU A 19 2.48 -0.32 6.40
C LEU A 19 2.09 -0.80 7.81
N ALA A 20 1.28 -1.85 7.89
CA ALA A 20 0.90 -2.47 9.16
C ALA A 20 2.13 -3.02 9.91
N LEU A 21 3.09 -3.57 9.15
CA LEU A 21 4.33 -4.11 9.72
C LEU A 21 5.20 -3.02 10.36
N GLU A 22 5.30 -1.84 9.74
CA GLU A 22 6.04 -0.72 10.34
C GLU A 22 5.31 -0.14 11.55
N ALA A 23 3.98 -0.01 11.50
CA ALA A 23 3.20 0.48 12.64
C ALA A 23 3.46 -0.37 13.88
N ARG A 24 3.45 -1.70 13.72
CA ARG A 24 3.80 -2.63 14.78
C ARG A 24 5.25 -2.47 15.24
N ASP A 25 6.21 -2.42 14.31
CA ASP A 25 7.64 -2.29 14.64
C ASP A 25 7.94 -1.02 15.45
N LEU A 26 7.29 0.10 15.10
CA LEU A 26 7.40 1.37 15.84
C LEU A 26 6.86 1.24 17.26
N ILE A 27 5.68 0.63 17.44
CA ILE A 27 5.04 0.47 18.76
C ILE A 27 5.83 -0.51 19.63
N ARG A 28 6.28 -1.63 19.06
CA ARG A 28 7.10 -2.62 19.78
C ARG A 28 8.46 -2.04 20.15
N GLY A 29 9.08 -1.25 19.27
CA GLY A 29 10.33 -0.53 19.55
C GLY A 29 10.20 0.46 20.70
N ALA A 30 9.06 1.16 20.81
CA ALA A 30 8.80 2.12 21.87
C ALA A 30 8.41 1.48 23.21
N THR A 31 7.66 0.37 23.20
CA THR A 31 7.07 -0.24 24.42
C THR A 31 7.81 -1.48 24.92
N GLY A 32 8.61 -2.14 24.06
CA GLY A 32 9.29 -3.40 24.34
C GLY A 32 8.34 -4.59 24.53
N LYS A 33 7.05 -4.46 24.18
CA LYS A 33 6.02 -5.47 24.40
C LYS A 33 5.29 -5.80 23.11
N GLU A 34 4.78 -7.03 23.02
CA GLU A 34 3.82 -7.42 21.99
C GLU A 34 2.49 -6.70 22.19
N ILE A 35 1.76 -6.47 21.10
CA ILE A 35 0.49 -5.73 21.09
C ILE A 35 -0.66 -6.73 21.28
N PRO A 36 -1.41 -6.68 22.40
CA PRO A 36 -2.58 -7.53 22.59
C PRO A 36 -3.59 -7.34 21.46
N GLY A 37 -4.17 -8.43 20.95
CA GLY A 37 -5.12 -8.39 19.83
C GLY A 37 -4.47 -8.33 18.44
N VAL A 38 -3.14 -8.48 18.35
CA VAL A 38 -2.41 -8.61 17.08
C VAL A 38 -1.74 -9.98 16.99
N ILE A 39 -1.99 -10.73 15.91
CA ILE A 39 -1.32 -11.99 15.60
C ILE A 39 -0.33 -11.76 14.47
N GLU A 40 0.88 -12.31 14.60
CA GLU A 40 1.91 -12.34 13.57
C GLU A 40 2.21 -13.78 13.15
N GLU A 41 2.23 -14.02 11.84
CA GLU A 41 2.74 -15.25 11.23
C GLU A 41 3.81 -14.86 10.21
N LYS A 42 5.00 -15.48 10.28
CA LYS A 42 6.11 -15.16 9.37
C LYS A 42 6.61 -16.41 8.65
N GLN A 43 6.81 -16.28 7.35
CA GLN A 43 7.33 -17.33 6.48
C GLN A 43 8.44 -16.78 5.58
N SER A 44 9.51 -17.54 5.37
CA SER A 44 10.57 -17.20 4.42
C SER A 44 10.36 -17.91 3.09
N PHE A 45 10.82 -17.29 2.00
CA PHE A 45 10.93 -17.89 0.68
C PHE A 45 12.27 -17.51 0.05
N ALA A 46 12.60 -18.06 -1.12
CA ALA A 46 13.93 -17.94 -1.72
C ALA A 46 14.46 -16.50 -1.85
N HIS A 47 13.59 -15.52 -2.13
CA HIS A 47 13.98 -14.13 -2.37
C HIS A 47 13.51 -13.16 -1.29
N GLY A 48 13.00 -13.65 -0.15
CA GLY A 48 12.41 -12.74 0.82
C GLY A 48 11.61 -13.38 1.96
N THR A 49 10.74 -12.57 2.57
CA THR A 49 9.86 -12.98 3.66
C THR A 49 8.43 -12.51 3.45
N ILE A 50 7.48 -13.32 3.91
CA ILE A 50 6.06 -13.00 4.00
C ILE A 50 5.75 -12.85 5.49
N THR A 51 5.13 -11.74 5.87
CA THR A 51 4.63 -11.50 7.23
C THR A 51 3.13 -11.24 7.14
N VAL A 52 2.33 -12.04 7.84
CA VAL A 52 0.88 -11.87 7.96
C VAL A 52 0.59 -11.31 9.34
N ILE A 53 -0.07 -10.15 9.38
CA ILE A 53 -0.53 -9.49 10.60
C ILE A 53 -2.05 -9.53 10.60
N LYS A 54 -2.66 -10.08 11.66
CA LYS A 54 -4.11 -10.02 11.89
C LYS A 54 -4.39 -9.10 13.07
N ILE A 55 -5.16 -8.05 12.83
CA ILE A 55 -5.67 -7.14 13.87
C ILE A 55 -7.08 -7.63 14.23
N LEU A 56 -7.25 -8.12 15.45
CA LEU A 56 -8.45 -8.87 15.85
C LEU A 56 -9.58 -7.99 16.40
N ASP A 57 -9.25 -6.85 17.00
CA ASP A 57 -10.21 -6.03 17.72
C ASP A 57 -9.91 -4.52 17.62
N ASN A 58 -10.87 -3.71 18.07
CA ASN A 58 -10.80 -2.26 18.00
C ASN A 58 -9.74 -1.64 18.92
N ASN A 59 -9.36 -2.31 20.01
CA ASN A 59 -8.29 -1.82 20.89
C ASN A 59 -6.95 -1.94 20.17
N ALA A 60 -6.68 -3.12 19.59
CA ALA A 60 -5.53 -3.34 18.72
C ALA A 60 -5.53 -2.37 17.54
N ALA A 61 -6.69 -2.13 16.91
CA ALA A 61 -6.81 -1.19 15.81
C ALA A 61 -6.45 0.25 16.21
N SER A 62 -6.92 0.71 17.38
CA SER A 62 -6.59 2.04 17.89
C SER A 62 -5.10 2.19 18.22
N VAL A 63 -4.46 1.13 18.72
CA VAL A 63 -3.02 1.14 19.02
C VAL A 63 -2.21 1.10 17.71
N MET A 64 -2.61 0.26 16.77
CA MET A 64 -1.96 0.09 15.46
C MET A 64 -2.18 1.26 14.51
N GLY A 65 -3.22 2.07 14.72
CA GLY A 65 -3.66 3.08 13.76
C GLY A 65 -4.14 2.47 12.43
N LYS A 66 -4.61 1.23 12.45
CA LYS A 66 -5.06 0.44 11.29
C LYS A 66 -6.33 -0.32 11.66
N PRO A 67 -7.34 -0.39 10.78
CA PRO A 67 -8.59 -1.09 11.09
C PRO A 67 -8.39 -2.61 11.32
N PRO A 68 -9.32 -3.28 12.02
CA PRO A 68 -9.28 -4.74 12.18
C PRO A 68 -9.34 -5.46 10.82
N GLY A 69 -8.51 -6.48 10.64
CA GLY A 69 -8.40 -7.24 9.40
C GLY A 69 -7.05 -7.93 9.23
N THR A 70 -6.79 -8.41 8.02
CA THR A 70 -5.58 -9.13 7.64
C THR A 70 -4.71 -8.28 6.73
N TYR A 71 -3.44 -8.14 7.12
CA TYR A 71 -2.41 -7.45 6.36
C TYR A 71 -1.30 -8.43 6.03
N VAL A 72 -0.97 -8.57 4.75
CA VAL A 72 0.12 -9.42 4.28
C VAL A 72 1.22 -8.53 3.73
N THR A 73 2.43 -8.62 4.27
CA THR A 73 3.60 -7.89 3.80
C THR A 73 4.58 -8.88 3.16
N ILE A 74 4.85 -8.70 1.87
CA ILE A 74 5.85 -9.46 1.11
C ILE A 74 7.08 -8.55 0.98
N GLU A 75 8.19 -8.93 1.60
CA GLU A 75 9.46 -8.22 1.51
C GLU A 75 10.44 -9.02 0.66
N ALA A 76 10.91 -8.41 -0.43
CA ALA A 76 11.93 -8.95 -1.33
C ALA A 76 12.94 -7.83 -1.67
N PRO A 77 14.14 -7.82 -1.05
CA PRO A 77 15.11 -6.73 -1.21
C PRO A 77 15.52 -6.42 -2.65
N GLU A 78 15.50 -7.45 -3.52
CA GLU A 78 15.88 -7.35 -4.93
C GLU A 78 14.74 -6.83 -5.84
N LEU A 79 13.51 -6.69 -5.32
CA LEU A 79 12.34 -6.27 -6.11
C LEU A 79 12.47 -4.83 -6.66
N LYS A 80 13.24 -3.98 -5.98
CA LYS A 80 13.52 -2.61 -6.43
C LYS A 80 14.37 -2.56 -7.72
N PHE A 81 14.99 -3.67 -8.09
CA PHE A 81 15.76 -3.80 -9.31
C PHE A 81 14.98 -4.61 -10.35
N LYS A 82 15.39 -4.50 -11.61
CA LYS A 82 14.84 -5.33 -12.69
C LYS A 82 15.39 -6.75 -12.60
N SER A 83 14.73 -7.59 -11.81
CA SER A 83 15.06 -9.02 -11.65
C SER A 83 13.86 -9.89 -12.01
N PRO A 84 13.80 -10.45 -13.24
CA PRO A 84 12.67 -11.25 -13.69
C PRO A 84 12.36 -12.45 -12.77
N GLU A 85 13.38 -13.11 -12.24
CA GLU A 85 13.20 -14.25 -11.33
C GLU A 85 12.49 -13.84 -10.02
N VAL A 86 12.96 -12.76 -9.38
CA VAL A 86 12.36 -12.23 -8.15
C VAL A 86 10.93 -11.75 -8.42
N GLN A 87 10.72 -11.04 -9.54
CA GLN A 87 9.39 -10.57 -9.95
C GLN A 87 8.42 -11.73 -10.16
N LYS A 88 8.85 -12.82 -10.81
CA LYS A 88 8.03 -14.04 -10.98
C LYS A 88 7.69 -14.67 -9.63
N SER A 89 8.67 -14.78 -8.72
CA SER A 89 8.48 -15.35 -7.40
C SER A 89 7.51 -14.52 -6.54
N VAL A 90 7.70 -13.20 -6.49
CA VAL A 90 6.82 -12.27 -5.76
C VAL A 90 5.41 -12.28 -6.35
N ALA A 91 5.26 -12.30 -7.68
CA ALA A 91 3.95 -12.41 -8.33
C ALA A 91 3.22 -13.69 -7.97
N ALA A 92 3.91 -14.85 -7.93
CA ALA A 92 3.30 -16.11 -7.53
C ALA A 92 2.82 -16.10 -6.07
N ILE A 93 3.62 -15.53 -5.17
CA ILE A 93 3.24 -15.34 -3.76
C ILE A 93 2.06 -14.39 -3.64
N LEU A 94 2.10 -13.25 -4.33
CA LEU A 94 0.99 -12.30 -4.37
C LEU A 94 -0.29 -12.99 -4.82
N ALA A 95 -0.22 -13.80 -5.88
CA ALA A 95 -1.38 -14.54 -6.39
C ALA A 95 -1.94 -15.51 -5.35
N GLN A 96 -1.08 -16.22 -4.62
CA GLN A 96 -1.48 -17.13 -3.56
C GLN A 96 -2.17 -16.39 -2.41
N GLN A 97 -1.60 -15.28 -1.94
CA GLN A 97 -2.14 -14.49 -0.84
C GLN A 97 -3.43 -13.78 -1.24
N LEU A 98 -3.53 -13.32 -2.49
CA LEU A 98 -4.76 -12.69 -2.99
C LEU A 98 -5.91 -13.70 -3.03
N ARG A 99 -5.66 -14.95 -3.47
CA ARG A 99 -6.66 -16.02 -3.45
C ARG A 99 -7.08 -16.46 -2.05
N SER A 100 -6.24 -16.30 -1.03
CA SER A 100 -6.63 -16.61 0.35
C SER A 100 -7.50 -15.52 0.97
N LEU A 101 -7.36 -14.27 0.51
CA LEU A 101 -8.14 -13.12 0.98
C LEU A 101 -9.46 -12.93 0.21
N ILE A 102 -9.52 -13.33 -1.06
CA ILE A 102 -10.72 -13.14 -1.90
C ILE A 102 -11.46 -14.46 -2.11
N ARG A 103 -12.77 -14.44 -1.94
CA ARG A 103 -13.66 -15.52 -2.39
C ARG A 103 -14.28 -15.16 -3.74
N ILE A 104 -13.79 -15.78 -4.81
CA ILE A 104 -14.26 -15.56 -6.18
C ILE A 104 -14.88 -16.86 -6.68
N SER A 105 -16.10 -16.77 -7.20
CA SER A 105 -16.73 -17.81 -8.03
C SER A 105 -16.55 -17.52 -9.52
N ASP A 106 -16.75 -18.51 -10.39
CA ASP A 106 -16.60 -18.38 -11.84
C ASP A 106 -17.44 -17.24 -12.47
N ASN A 107 -18.54 -16.83 -11.82
CA ASN A 107 -19.42 -15.77 -12.30
C ASN A 107 -19.13 -14.39 -11.71
N SER A 108 -18.12 -14.28 -10.85
CA SER A 108 -17.86 -13.03 -10.14
C SER A 108 -17.22 -12.01 -11.07
N THR A 109 -17.63 -10.74 -10.92
CA THR A 109 -17.00 -9.61 -11.58
C THR A 109 -16.07 -8.91 -10.60
N VAL A 110 -14.79 -8.80 -10.97
CA VAL A 110 -13.78 -8.07 -10.21
C VAL A 110 -13.50 -6.74 -10.90
N ILE A 111 -13.39 -5.67 -10.11
CA ILE A 111 -12.90 -4.38 -10.61
C ILE A 111 -11.55 -4.05 -9.99
N ILE A 112 -10.57 -3.74 -10.84
CA ILE A 112 -9.25 -3.24 -10.44
C ILE A 112 -9.30 -1.72 -10.45
N ILE A 113 -9.02 -1.08 -9.32
CA ILE A 113 -8.98 0.37 -9.20
C ILE A 113 -7.54 0.82 -9.03
N GLY A 114 -7.00 1.52 -10.01
CA GLY A 114 -5.67 2.12 -9.96
C GLY A 114 -5.70 3.52 -9.36
N LEU A 115 -5.42 3.64 -8.07
CA LEU A 115 -5.35 4.91 -7.36
C LEU A 115 -4.03 5.64 -7.63
N GLY A 116 -4.09 6.97 -7.55
CA GLY A 116 -2.92 7.84 -7.67
C GLY A 116 -2.95 8.75 -8.89
N ASN A 117 -1.97 9.65 -8.95
CA ASN A 117 -1.78 10.63 -10.00
C ASN A 117 -0.73 10.16 -11.02
N TRP A 118 -1.14 9.84 -12.24
CA TRP A 118 -0.22 9.45 -13.31
C TRP A 118 0.80 10.53 -13.72
N GLN A 119 0.59 11.80 -13.36
CA GLN A 119 1.53 12.89 -13.61
C GLN A 119 2.67 12.96 -12.58
N ALA A 120 2.48 12.33 -11.41
CA ALA A 120 3.48 12.25 -10.36
C ALA A 120 4.03 10.82 -10.33
N THR A 121 5.21 10.59 -10.92
CA THR A 121 5.82 9.26 -11.05
C THR A 121 5.75 8.39 -9.77
N PRO A 122 6.15 8.86 -8.57
CA PRO A 122 6.05 8.04 -7.35
C PRO A 122 4.62 7.63 -6.97
N ASP A 123 3.60 8.32 -7.48
CA ASP A 123 2.16 8.09 -7.23
C ASP A 123 1.47 7.39 -8.41
N ALA A 124 2.22 6.94 -9.43
CA ALA A 124 1.66 6.38 -10.66
C ALA A 124 1.48 4.86 -10.63
N LEU A 125 1.66 4.19 -9.48
CA LEU A 125 1.61 2.73 -9.39
C LEU A 125 0.24 2.16 -9.82
N GLY A 126 -0.85 2.69 -9.27
CA GLY A 126 -2.20 2.24 -9.60
C GLY A 126 -2.51 2.36 -11.09
N PRO A 127 -2.37 3.55 -11.72
CA PRO A 127 -2.51 3.72 -13.15
C PRO A 127 -1.62 2.77 -13.98
N THR A 128 -0.40 2.50 -13.51
CA THR A 128 0.53 1.58 -14.18
C THR A 128 0.04 0.14 -14.14
N VAL A 129 -0.50 -0.32 -13.00
CA VAL A 129 -1.11 -1.66 -12.91
C VAL A 129 -2.33 -1.78 -13.83
N VAL A 130 -3.21 -0.77 -13.83
CA VAL A 130 -4.39 -0.74 -14.71
C VAL A 130 -4.00 -0.81 -16.19
N LYS A 131 -2.95 -0.09 -16.59
CA LYS A 131 -2.42 -0.10 -17.97
C LYS A 131 -2.07 -1.50 -18.48
N TYR A 132 -1.54 -2.37 -17.61
CA TYR A 132 -1.12 -3.74 -17.97
C TYR A 132 -2.17 -4.81 -17.64
N SER A 133 -3.29 -4.42 -17.02
CA SER A 133 -4.31 -5.37 -16.56
C SER A 133 -5.00 -6.10 -17.72
N LEU A 134 -5.16 -7.41 -17.58
CA LEU A 134 -5.92 -8.21 -18.53
C LEU A 134 -7.43 -7.98 -18.33
N ILE A 135 -8.03 -7.15 -19.19
CA ILE A 135 -9.44 -6.76 -19.08
C ILE A 135 -10.33 -7.66 -19.93
N THR A 136 -11.29 -8.32 -19.29
CA THR A 136 -12.09 -9.39 -19.91
C THR A 136 -13.60 -9.15 -19.82
N ARG A 137 -14.10 -8.28 -18.93
CA ARG A 137 -15.55 -8.09 -18.68
C ARG A 137 -16.35 -7.83 -19.95
N HIS A 138 -15.82 -7.04 -20.88
CA HIS A 138 -16.49 -6.73 -22.14
C HIS A 138 -16.62 -7.95 -23.07
N LEU A 139 -15.66 -8.90 -23.02
CA LEU A 139 -15.69 -10.13 -23.80
C LEU A 139 -16.81 -11.07 -23.35
N PHE A 140 -17.16 -11.09 -22.06
CA PHE A 140 -18.32 -11.86 -21.59
C PHE A 140 -19.65 -11.37 -22.19
N GLN A 141 -19.72 -10.10 -22.59
CA GLN A 141 -20.92 -9.52 -23.22
C GLN A 141 -20.95 -9.72 -24.73
N HIS A 142 -19.79 -9.68 -25.40
CA HIS A 142 -19.70 -9.66 -26.85
C HIS A 142 -19.19 -10.96 -27.48
N MET A 143 -18.38 -11.74 -26.76
CA MET A 143 -17.65 -12.92 -27.25
C MET A 143 -17.51 -14.01 -26.16
N PRO A 144 -18.62 -14.51 -25.56
CA PRO A 144 -18.55 -15.42 -24.42
C PRO A 144 -17.81 -16.74 -24.72
N GLU A 145 -17.89 -17.24 -25.97
CA GLU A 145 -17.20 -18.44 -26.46
C GLU A 145 -15.66 -18.32 -26.38
N SER A 146 -15.12 -17.09 -26.36
CA SER A 146 -13.68 -16.82 -26.34
C SER A 146 -13.10 -16.69 -24.92
N VAL A 147 -13.94 -16.66 -23.89
CA VAL A 147 -13.52 -16.48 -22.50
C VAL A 147 -13.98 -17.58 -21.51
N PRO A 148 -14.12 -18.85 -21.91
CA PRO A 148 -14.73 -19.88 -21.05
C PRO A 148 -13.93 -20.15 -19.75
N ASN A 149 -12.61 -19.96 -19.80
CA ASN A 149 -11.70 -20.19 -18.68
C ASN A 149 -11.30 -18.90 -17.95
N TYR A 150 -11.67 -17.74 -18.48
CA TYR A 150 -11.35 -16.46 -17.85
C TYR A 150 -12.38 -16.14 -16.77
N SER A 151 -12.10 -15.08 -16.02
CA SER A 151 -13.00 -14.48 -15.03
C SER A 151 -13.37 -13.09 -15.55
N SER A 152 -14.51 -12.55 -15.14
CA SER A 152 -14.94 -11.21 -15.55
C SER A 152 -14.15 -10.14 -14.79
N VAL A 153 -13.25 -9.44 -15.49
CA VAL A 153 -12.39 -8.40 -14.91
C VAL A 153 -12.56 -7.10 -15.66
N CYS A 154 -12.77 -6.01 -14.92
CA CYS A 154 -12.73 -4.65 -15.44
C CYS A 154 -11.77 -3.80 -14.62
N ALA A 155 -11.40 -2.62 -15.11
CA ALA A 155 -10.49 -1.75 -14.40
C ALA A 155 -10.79 -0.28 -14.65
N LEU A 156 -10.35 0.56 -13.71
CA LEU A 156 -10.48 2.01 -13.77
C LEU A 156 -9.30 2.68 -13.06
N ALA A 157 -8.71 3.68 -13.68
CA ALA A 157 -7.80 4.62 -13.03
C ALA A 157 -8.50 6.00 -12.94
N PRO A 158 -9.14 6.33 -11.82
CA PRO A 158 -9.99 7.52 -11.72
C PRO A 158 -9.20 8.84 -11.71
N GLY A 159 -7.89 8.80 -11.46
CA GLY A 159 -7.09 9.99 -11.23
C GLY A 159 -7.36 10.61 -9.85
N VAL A 160 -6.98 11.88 -9.70
CA VAL A 160 -7.06 12.62 -8.45
C VAL A 160 -7.93 13.87 -8.60
N LEU A 161 -8.49 14.35 -7.48
CA LEU A 161 -9.36 15.54 -7.41
C LEU A 161 -8.80 16.73 -8.20
N GLY A 162 -7.51 17.01 -8.09
CA GLY A 162 -6.87 18.16 -8.76
C GLY A 162 -6.88 18.09 -10.28
N ILE A 163 -7.16 16.92 -10.86
CA ILE A 163 -7.25 16.69 -12.31
C ILE A 163 -8.71 16.61 -12.75
N THR A 164 -9.55 15.92 -11.98
CA THR A 164 -10.93 15.59 -12.37
C THR A 164 -11.98 16.56 -11.85
N GLY A 165 -11.71 17.24 -10.74
CA GLY A 165 -12.69 18.02 -9.99
C GLY A 165 -13.73 17.20 -9.23
N ILE A 166 -13.59 15.87 -9.21
CA ILE A 166 -14.50 14.92 -8.52
C ILE A 166 -13.66 14.08 -7.56
N GLU A 167 -14.16 13.82 -6.35
CA GLU A 167 -13.43 12.99 -5.40
C GLU A 167 -13.29 11.56 -5.94
N THR A 168 -12.11 10.97 -5.73
CA THR A 168 -11.82 9.62 -6.24
C THR A 168 -12.84 8.60 -5.74
N ALA A 169 -13.29 8.71 -4.48
CA ALA A 169 -14.32 7.85 -3.91
C ALA A 169 -15.69 8.00 -4.61
N GLU A 170 -16.08 9.21 -5.03
CA GLU A 170 -17.33 9.45 -5.74
C GLU A 170 -17.30 8.82 -7.14
N ILE A 171 -16.17 8.94 -7.85
CA ILE A 171 -16.00 8.30 -9.16
C ILE A 171 -16.12 6.78 -9.01
N ILE A 172 -15.44 6.20 -8.01
CA ILE A 172 -15.48 4.75 -7.75
C ILE A 172 -16.90 4.31 -7.40
N GLN A 173 -17.59 5.02 -6.49
CA GLN A 173 -18.95 4.72 -6.10
C GLN A 173 -19.89 4.73 -7.31
N GLY A 174 -19.84 5.76 -8.15
CA GLY A 174 -20.67 5.85 -9.35
C GLY A 174 -20.43 4.71 -10.35
N VAL A 175 -19.18 4.24 -10.48
CA VAL A 175 -18.86 3.08 -11.33
C VAL A 175 -19.32 1.77 -10.69
N VAL A 176 -19.11 1.59 -9.39
CA VAL A 176 -19.57 0.41 -8.64
C VAL A 176 -21.08 0.24 -8.72
N GLU A 177 -21.85 1.32 -8.62
CA GLU A 177 -23.31 1.32 -8.77
C GLU A 177 -23.81 0.90 -10.15
N LYS A 178 -22.97 1.00 -11.19
CA LYS A 178 -23.33 0.58 -12.55
C LYS A 178 -22.76 -0.79 -12.92
N VAL A 179 -21.58 -1.11 -12.43
CA VAL A 179 -20.88 -2.34 -12.75
C VAL A 179 -21.36 -3.50 -11.88
N HIS A 180 -21.77 -3.21 -10.63
CA HIS A 180 -22.08 -4.19 -9.59
C HIS A 180 -20.99 -5.27 -9.44
N PRO A 181 -19.73 -4.90 -9.18
CA PRO A 181 -18.66 -5.86 -8.96
C PRO A 181 -18.86 -6.59 -7.63
N ASP A 182 -18.38 -7.84 -7.56
CA ASP A 182 -18.37 -8.63 -6.33
C ASP A 182 -17.19 -8.27 -5.42
N VAL A 183 -16.09 -7.79 -6.01
CA VAL A 183 -14.85 -7.44 -5.31
C VAL A 183 -14.15 -6.29 -6.00
N ILE A 184 -13.59 -5.38 -5.19
CA ILE A 184 -12.68 -4.32 -5.61
C ILE A 184 -11.25 -4.69 -5.22
N ILE A 185 -10.32 -4.59 -6.16
CA ILE A 185 -8.88 -4.63 -5.88
C ILE A 185 -8.33 -3.22 -6.11
N ALA A 186 -8.07 -2.49 -5.04
CA ALA A 186 -7.53 -1.13 -5.07
C ALA A 186 -6.00 -1.18 -5.00
N ILE A 187 -5.34 -0.52 -5.94
CA ILE A 187 -3.88 -0.46 -6.06
C ILE A 187 -3.41 0.96 -5.77
N ASP A 188 -2.47 1.13 -4.85
CA ASP A 188 -1.99 2.46 -4.44
C ASP A 188 -0.49 2.50 -4.15
N SER A 189 0.11 3.67 -4.35
CA SER A 189 1.47 3.97 -3.88
C SER A 189 1.43 4.28 -2.39
N LEU A 190 2.28 3.63 -1.60
CA LEU A 190 2.31 3.79 -0.14
C LEU A 190 3.49 4.67 0.31
N ALA A 191 3.36 5.28 1.49
CA ALA A 191 4.49 5.86 2.20
C ALA A 191 5.05 4.88 3.25
N ALA A 192 6.38 4.70 3.23
CA ALA A 192 7.10 3.99 4.28
C ALA A 192 7.76 4.98 5.25
N THR A 193 8.03 4.50 6.46
CA THR A 193 8.90 5.14 7.46
C THR A 193 10.29 4.50 7.47
N ASN A 194 10.44 3.26 6.99
CA ASN A 194 11.74 2.65 6.79
C ASN A 194 12.17 2.77 5.32
N ILE A 195 13.27 3.50 5.10
CA ILE A 195 13.87 3.71 3.77
C ILE A 195 14.19 2.38 3.07
N SER A 196 14.55 1.32 3.81
CA SER A 196 14.86 0.01 3.21
C SER A 196 13.67 -0.68 2.55
N ARG A 197 12.43 -0.23 2.83
CA ARG A 197 11.18 -0.78 2.28
C ARG A 197 10.76 -0.16 0.94
N LEU A 198 11.40 0.94 0.53
CA LEU A 198 11.12 1.60 -0.74
C LEU A 198 11.40 0.65 -1.92
N GLY A 199 10.36 0.29 -2.67
CA GLY A 199 10.43 -0.61 -3.82
C GLY A 199 10.74 -2.08 -3.51
N THR A 200 10.90 -2.45 -2.24
CA THR A 200 11.24 -3.83 -1.84
C THR A 200 10.08 -4.56 -1.19
N THR A 201 8.98 -3.86 -0.93
CA THR A 201 7.85 -4.37 -0.15
C THR A 201 6.55 -4.24 -0.94
N VAL A 202 5.73 -5.27 -0.91
CA VAL A 202 4.32 -5.22 -1.33
C VAL A 202 3.45 -5.53 -0.12
N GLN A 203 2.46 -4.68 0.17
CA GLN A 203 1.46 -4.93 1.19
C GLN A 203 0.12 -5.24 0.55
N ILE A 204 -0.59 -6.22 1.09
CA ILE A 204 -1.96 -6.57 0.75
C ILE A 204 -2.79 -6.41 2.04
N GLY A 205 -3.98 -5.83 1.96
CA GLY A 205 -4.90 -5.69 3.09
C GLY A 205 -6.35 -5.91 2.68
N ASP A 206 -7.16 -6.54 3.54
CA ASP A 206 -8.59 -6.80 3.30
C ASP A 206 -9.54 -5.75 3.89
N THR A 207 -8.98 -4.66 4.43
CA THR A 207 -9.73 -3.63 5.16
C THR A 207 -10.16 -2.45 4.30
N GLY A 208 -9.85 -2.47 3.00
CA GLY A 208 -9.89 -1.28 2.16
C GLY A 208 -8.67 -0.37 2.31
N ILE A 209 -8.78 0.86 1.79
CA ILE A 209 -7.69 1.82 1.71
C ILE A 209 -8.16 3.25 1.92
N SER A 210 -7.32 4.07 2.57
CA SER A 210 -7.49 5.52 2.65
C SER A 210 -6.41 6.19 1.80
N PRO A 211 -6.73 6.65 0.58
CA PRO A 211 -5.72 7.17 -0.34
C PRO A 211 -4.98 8.38 0.25
N GLY A 212 -3.65 8.38 0.19
CA GLY A 212 -2.82 9.50 0.66
C GLY A 212 -2.63 9.63 2.18
N SER A 213 -2.96 8.59 2.96
CA SER A 213 -2.82 8.62 4.43
C SER A 213 -1.40 8.86 4.93
N GLY A 214 -0.38 8.41 4.20
CA GLY A 214 1.03 8.59 4.56
C GLY A 214 1.61 9.99 4.29
N VAL A 215 0.88 10.88 3.60
CA VAL A 215 1.31 12.24 3.23
C VAL A 215 0.37 13.30 3.82
N ASN A 216 -0.22 13.04 5.00
CA ASN A 216 -1.12 13.95 5.72
C ASN A 216 -2.39 14.41 4.96
N ASN A 217 -2.78 13.73 3.88
CA ASN A 217 -4.03 14.00 3.17
C ASN A 217 -5.06 12.91 3.49
N LYS A 218 -5.97 13.17 4.43
CA LYS A 218 -7.09 12.26 4.71
C LYS A 218 -8.15 12.40 3.62
N ARG A 219 -8.03 11.61 2.55
CA ARG A 219 -9.11 11.43 1.56
C ARG A 219 -10.15 10.44 2.08
N THR A 220 -11.34 10.46 1.50
CA THR A 220 -12.41 9.53 1.82
C THR A 220 -11.95 8.08 1.67
N GLU A 221 -12.20 7.27 2.70
CA GLU A 221 -11.85 5.86 2.72
C GLU A 221 -12.63 5.07 1.66
N ILE A 222 -11.95 4.12 1.01
CA ILE A 222 -12.52 3.14 0.08
C ILE A 222 -12.49 1.79 0.79
N SER A 223 -13.60 1.42 1.42
CA SER A 223 -13.75 0.20 2.22
C SER A 223 -15.11 -0.43 1.97
N TYR A 224 -15.33 -1.62 2.55
CA TYR A 224 -16.66 -2.23 2.52
C TYR A 224 -17.71 -1.32 3.17
N GLN A 225 -17.34 -0.60 4.22
CA GLN A 225 -18.22 0.28 4.97
C GLN A 225 -18.66 1.50 4.15
N THR A 226 -17.79 2.01 3.28
CA THR A 226 -18.08 3.20 2.47
C THR A 226 -18.69 2.87 1.11
N ILE A 227 -18.23 1.80 0.46
CA ILE A 227 -18.62 1.43 -0.91
C ILE A 227 -19.65 0.29 -0.97
N GLY A 228 -19.74 -0.53 0.08
CA GLY A 228 -20.65 -1.69 0.15
C GLY A 228 -20.15 -2.94 -0.59
N VAL A 229 -18.94 -2.91 -1.15
CA VAL A 229 -18.30 -4.03 -1.87
C VAL A 229 -16.97 -4.38 -1.17
N PRO A 230 -16.62 -5.67 -0.99
CA PRO A 230 -15.33 -6.06 -0.41
C PRO A 230 -14.16 -5.42 -1.15
N VAL A 231 -13.23 -4.81 -0.41
CA VAL A 231 -12.07 -4.10 -0.98
C VAL A 231 -10.77 -4.74 -0.49
N ILE A 232 -9.99 -5.28 -1.41
CA ILE A 232 -8.60 -5.64 -1.17
C ILE A 232 -7.69 -4.50 -1.64
N ALA A 233 -6.89 -3.97 -0.73
CA ALA A 233 -5.87 -3.00 -1.03
C ALA A 233 -4.54 -3.70 -1.32
N ILE A 234 -3.83 -3.29 -2.37
CA ILE A 234 -2.45 -3.69 -2.66
C ILE A 234 -1.62 -2.42 -2.82
N GLY A 235 -0.48 -2.33 -2.16
CA GLY A 235 0.38 -1.17 -2.34
C GLY A 235 1.86 -1.44 -2.14
N VAL A 236 2.67 -0.56 -2.73
CA VAL A 236 4.14 -0.62 -2.67
C VAL A 236 4.63 0.71 -2.12
N PRO A 237 5.56 0.71 -1.14
CA PRO A 237 6.17 1.93 -0.69
C PRO A 237 7.05 2.54 -1.77
N THR A 238 6.72 3.76 -2.20
CA THR A 238 7.45 4.49 -3.25
C THR A 238 8.08 5.76 -2.71
N VAL A 239 7.60 6.25 -1.57
CA VAL A 239 8.05 7.50 -0.95
C VAL A 239 8.26 7.35 0.55
N VAL A 240 9.05 8.24 1.11
CA VAL A 240 9.23 8.45 2.55
C VAL A 240 9.16 9.94 2.84
N SER A 241 8.65 10.33 4.01
CA SER A 241 8.67 11.74 4.43
C SER A 241 10.11 12.24 4.61
N ALA A 242 10.39 13.47 4.20
CA ALA A 242 11.67 14.13 4.46
C ALA A 242 11.97 14.25 5.96
N SER A 243 10.93 14.37 6.80
CA SER A 243 11.08 14.43 8.26
C SER A 243 11.69 13.14 8.82
N VAL A 244 11.29 12.00 8.25
CA VAL A 244 11.79 10.69 8.65
C VAL A 244 13.27 10.53 8.27
N ILE A 245 13.65 10.96 7.06
CA ILE A 245 15.07 10.94 6.64
C ILE A 245 15.92 11.85 7.54
N ALA A 246 15.45 13.06 7.83
CA ALA A 246 16.16 14.00 8.69
C ALA A 246 16.33 13.45 10.11
N GLN A 247 15.29 12.84 10.68
CA GLN A 247 15.34 12.16 11.97
C GLN A 247 16.39 11.04 11.97
N PHE A 248 16.37 10.16 10.98
CA PHE A 248 17.37 9.09 10.86
C PHE A 248 18.80 9.61 10.75
N ALA A 249 19.02 10.69 9.99
CA ALA A 249 20.33 11.30 9.84
C ALA A 249 20.86 11.85 11.17
N ILE A 250 20.02 12.58 11.92
CA ILE A 250 20.37 13.15 13.22
C ILE A 250 20.66 12.04 14.24
N GLU A 251 19.82 11.01 14.31
CA GLU A 251 20.04 9.87 15.22
C GLU A 251 21.31 9.09 14.87
N ALA A 252 21.55 8.82 13.58
CA ALA A 252 22.75 8.11 13.12
C ALA A 252 24.02 8.91 13.38
N TYR A 253 23.95 10.24 13.25
CA TYR A 253 25.05 11.14 13.60
C TYR A 253 25.33 11.11 15.11
N HIS A 254 24.29 11.26 15.94
CA HIS A 254 24.44 11.25 17.41
C HIS A 254 25.06 9.94 17.91
N LYS A 255 24.61 8.79 17.39
CA LYS A 255 25.16 7.46 17.73
C LYS A 255 26.67 7.31 17.46
N LYS A 256 27.23 8.10 16.54
CA LYS A 256 28.67 8.02 16.18
C LYS A 256 29.57 8.88 17.07
N ILE A 257 29.03 9.76 17.92
CA ILE A 257 29.82 10.64 18.77
C ILE A 257 30.03 9.98 20.13
N PRO A 258 31.23 9.45 20.44
CA PRO A 258 31.52 8.86 21.74
C PRO A 258 31.49 9.98 22.79
N ARG A 259 30.65 9.84 23.83
CA ARG A 259 30.41 10.86 24.88
C ARG A 259 29.68 12.13 24.43
N ALA A 260 28.86 12.08 23.37
CA ALA A 260 27.90 13.16 23.16
C ALA A 260 27.09 13.39 24.44
N GLU A 261 26.82 14.67 24.75
CA GLU A 261 25.79 15.02 25.72
C GLU A 261 24.48 14.32 25.39
N LYS A 262 23.59 14.22 26.39
CA LYS A 262 22.29 13.53 26.27
C LYS A 262 21.62 13.93 24.95
N PHE A 263 21.26 12.94 24.13
CA PHE A 263 20.42 13.19 22.97
C PHE A 263 19.14 13.87 23.45
N HIS A 264 18.87 15.06 22.93
CA HIS A 264 17.66 15.80 23.24
C HIS A 264 16.67 15.62 22.08
N PRO A 265 15.80 14.59 22.12
CA PRO A 265 14.91 14.27 21.01
C PRO A 265 13.97 15.43 20.65
N VAL A 266 13.62 16.26 21.63
CA VAL A 266 12.78 17.45 21.42
C VAL A 266 13.45 18.46 20.49
N TYR A 267 14.72 18.81 20.74
CA TYR A 267 15.44 19.76 19.87
C TYR A 267 15.67 19.20 18.47
N ALA A 268 15.86 17.89 18.33
CA ALA A 268 15.93 17.25 17.02
C ALA A 268 14.61 17.42 16.24
N GLN A 269 13.47 17.18 16.90
CA GLN A 269 12.15 17.36 16.29
C GLN A 269 11.86 18.82 15.94
N GLU A 270 12.18 19.77 16.81
CA GLU A 270 12.04 21.21 16.54
C GLU A 270 12.89 21.62 15.34
N SER A 271 14.15 21.19 15.28
CA SER A 271 15.05 21.49 14.17
C SER A 271 14.53 20.94 12.84
N ILE A 272 13.99 19.73 12.83
CA ILE A 272 13.38 19.13 11.64
C ILE A 272 12.13 19.91 11.23
N ARG A 273 11.30 20.32 12.18
CA ARG A 273 10.08 21.08 11.92
C ARG A 273 10.40 22.43 11.30
N GLU A 274 11.35 23.17 11.86
CA GLU A 274 11.82 24.46 11.32
C GLU A 274 12.39 24.30 9.91
N LEU A 275 13.20 23.26 9.67
CA LEU A 275 13.77 22.96 8.36
C LEU A 275 12.70 22.70 7.28
N LEU A 276 11.60 22.04 7.66
CA LEU A 276 10.53 21.64 6.74
C LEU A 276 9.34 22.61 6.69
N GLU A 277 9.34 23.67 7.50
CA GLU A 277 8.31 24.71 7.51
C GLU A 277 8.06 25.32 6.11
N PRO A 278 9.08 25.60 5.27
CA PRO A 278 8.84 26.16 3.93
C PRO A 278 7.99 25.26 3.03
N PHE A 279 7.96 23.96 3.32
CA PHE A 279 7.18 22.96 2.59
C PHE A 279 5.93 22.51 3.36
N GLN A 280 5.59 23.19 4.47
CA GLN A 280 4.48 22.87 5.36
C GLN A 280 4.51 21.40 5.83
N GLY A 281 5.70 20.82 5.95
CA GLY A 281 5.87 19.41 6.32
C GLY A 281 5.49 18.37 5.25
N ASN A 282 5.14 18.79 4.03
CA ASN A 282 4.66 17.91 2.95
C ASN A 282 5.77 17.46 1.99
N LEU A 283 7.04 17.67 2.36
CA LEU A 283 8.16 17.26 1.51
C LEU A 283 8.37 15.74 1.60
N ILE A 284 8.22 15.08 0.47
CA ILE A 284 8.48 13.64 0.31
C ILE A 284 9.77 13.41 -0.47
N VAL A 285 10.38 12.25 -0.25
CA VAL A 285 11.60 11.82 -0.92
C VAL A 285 11.35 10.46 -1.57
N THR A 286 11.85 10.31 -2.80
CA THR A 286 11.77 9.11 -3.61
C THR A 286 13.14 8.81 -4.23
N PRO A 287 13.47 7.55 -4.55
CA PRO A 287 14.66 7.23 -5.34
C PRO A 287 14.67 7.94 -6.70
N ARG A 288 15.85 8.15 -7.26
CA ARG A 288 16.02 8.79 -8.58
C ARG A 288 15.43 7.96 -9.71
N GLU A 289 15.55 6.64 -9.63
CA GLU A 289 15.09 5.64 -10.62
C GLU A 289 13.66 5.16 -10.29
N ILE A 290 12.81 6.08 -9.83
CA ILE A 290 11.45 5.75 -9.39
C ILE A 290 10.56 5.29 -10.54
N ASP A 291 10.82 5.76 -11.75
CA ASP A 291 10.19 5.33 -12.99
C ASP A 291 10.38 3.83 -13.23
N ASP A 292 11.61 3.33 -13.16
CA ASP A 292 11.90 1.90 -13.28
C ASP A 292 11.25 1.09 -12.16
N LEU A 293 11.26 1.61 -10.92
CA LEU A 293 10.63 0.97 -9.77
C LEU A 293 9.12 0.81 -9.98
N ILE A 294 8.42 1.86 -10.40
CA ILE A 294 6.97 1.86 -10.63
C ILE A 294 6.61 0.90 -11.77
N GLU A 295 7.37 0.90 -12.85
CA GLU A 295 7.16 0.00 -13.98
C GLU A 295 7.36 -1.47 -13.58
N ASN A 296 8.43 -1.77 -12.84
CA ASN A 296 8.73 -3.12 -12.35
C ASN A 296 7.69 -3.61 -11.35
N ALA A 297 7.32 -2.77 -10.38
CA ALA A 297 6.30 -3.07 -9.38
C ALA A 297 4.93 -3.26 -10.04
N GLY A 298 4.56 -2.37 -10.97
CA GLY A 298 3.30 -2.42 -11.69
C GLY A 298 3.13 -3.72 -12.48
N ARG A 299 4.15 -4.14 -13.23
CA ARG A 299 4.13 -5.43 -13.94
C ARG A 299 4.08 -6.62 -12.98
N THR A 300 4.81 -6.57 -11.87
CA THR A 300 4.84 -7.65 -10.87
C THR A 300 3.47 -7.83 -10.20
N ILE A 301 2.85 -6.73 -9.78
CA ILE A 301 1.51 -6.72 -9.19
C ILE A 301 0.49 -7.20 -10.20
N ASN A 302 0.53 -6.67 -11.43
CA ASN A 302 -0.37 -7.10 -12.50
C ASN A 302 -0.28 -8.61 -12.76
N ARG A 303 0.94 -9.14 -12.81
CA ARG A 303 1.18 -10.57 -12.99
C ARG A 303 0.55 -11.39 -11.85
N GLY A 304 0.76 -10.98 -10.60
CA GLY A 304 0.16 -11.66 -9.46
C GLY A 304 -1.37 -11.58 -9.44
N ILE A 305 -1.96 -10.42 -9.78
CA ILE A 305 -3.42 -10.25 -9.89
C ILE A 305 -3.97 -11.13 -11.01
N THR A 306 -3.38 -11.08 -12.20
CA THR A 306 -3.80 -11.89 -13.37
C THR A 306 -3.78 -13.38 -13.04
N MET A 307 -2.71 -13.86 -12.41
CA MET A 307 -2.60 -15.27 -11.96
C MET A 307 -3.61 -15.62 -10.85
N ALA A 308 -3.97 -14.68 -9.98
CA ALA A 308 -4.98 -14.90 -8.95
C ALA A 308 -6.40 -14.99 -9.54
N LEU A 309 -6.72 -14.10 -10.47
CA LEU A 309 -8.05 -13.94 -11.04
C LEU A 309 -8.36 -14.95 -12.15
N HIS A 310 -7.37 -15.49 -12.84
CA HIS A 310 -7.56 -16.45 -13.95
C HIS A 310 -6.96 -17.83 -13.67
N PRO A 311 -7.35 -18.53 -12.58
CA PRO A 311 -6.71 -19.79 -12.18
C PRO A 311 -6.95 -20.96 -13.14
N ARG A 312 -7.93 -20.85 -14.05
CA ARG A 312 -8.27 -21.88 -15.05
C ARG A 312 -7.54 -21.67 -16.39
N VAL A 313 -6.83 -20.56 -16.56
CA VAL A 313 -6.04 -20.28 -17.76
C VAL A 313 -4.59 -20.75 -17.51
N PRO A 314 -3.98 -21.50 -18.45
CA PRO A 314 -2.58 -21.90 -18.34
C PRO A 314 -1.65 -20.70 -18.10
N VAL A 315 -0.63 -20.90 -17.25
CA VAL A 315 0.29 -19.81 -16.87
C VAL A 315 1.05 -19.29 -18.08
N GLU A 316 1.43 -20.17 -19.01
CA GLU A 316 2.15 -19.82 -20.23
C GLU A 316 1.31 -18.91 -21.15
N GLU A 317 0.00 -19.17 -21.21
CA GLU A 317 -0.95 -18.35 -21.97
C GLU A 317 -1.12 -16.98 -21.33
N LEU A 318 -1.29 -16.93 -20.00
CA LEU A 318 -1.34 -15.66 -19.27
C LEU A 318 -0.04 -14.88 -19.48
N GLU A 319 1.13 -15.53 -19.37
CA GLU A 319 2.42 -14.89 -19.59
C GLU A 319 2.51 -14.26 -20.98
N ALA A 320 2.07 -14.95 -22.03
CA ALA A 320 2.07 -14.42 -23.40
C ALA A 320 1.21 -13.15 -23.56
N LEU A 321 0.15 -13.01 -22.76
CA LEU A 321 -0.76 -11.85 -22.79
C LEU A 321 -0.28 -10.66 -21.93
N MET A 322 0.76 -10.85 -21.10
CA MET A 322 1.25 -9.84 -20.15
C MET A 322 2.51 -9.08 -20.64
N TYR A 323 2.91 -9.24 -21.90
CA TYR A 323 4.11 -8.60 -22.50
C TYR A 323 3.81 -7.31 -23.26
#